data_AF-A0A536TDU0-F1
#
_entry.id   AF-A0A536TDU0-F1
#
_cell.length_a   1.000
_cell.length_b   1.000
_cell.length_c   1.000
_cell.angle_alpha   90.00
_cell.angle_beta   90.00
_cell.angle_gamma   90.00
#
_symmetry.space_group_name_H-M   'P 1'
#
loop_
_entity.id
_entity.type
_entity.pdbx_description
1 polymer ?
#
loop_
_entity_poly.entity_id
_entity_poly.type
_entity_poly.pdbx_seq_one_letter_code
_entity_poly.pdbx_strand_id
1 'polypeptide(L)'
;RYSDCDRAKDFLTRQGLSFKSVALPTGATDNVNIRIGDTELKGWNEKKTAELLRAGGYPQGPADSSRINKPMTVLILVIMMIYVTLVYGPIAAFLVELFPTRIRYTSMSLPYHIGNGWFGGMLPLLATAMAAASGDIYYGLWYPIVVAVMTCIVGLLFLHDNKERDIESDWQ
;
A
#
# COMPACT_ATOMS: atom_id res chain seq x y z
N ARG A 1 16.08 -13.29 -15.52
CA ARG A 1 17.07 -13.80 -14.53
C ARG A 1 17.35 -12.65 -13.59
N TYR A 2 17.02 -12.74 -12.30
CA TYR A 2 17.29 -11.65 -11.34
C TYR A 2 18.80 -11.43 -11.19
N SER A 3 19.23 -10.17 -11.22
CA SER A 3 20.62 -9.81 -10.92
C SER A 3 20.90 -9.95 -9.43
N ASP A 4 22.18 -9.99 -9.06
CA ASP A 4 22.60 -10.00 -7.66
C ASP A 4 22.18 -8.71 -6.92
N CYS A 5 22.09 -7.59 -7.64
CA CYS A 5 21.53 -6.34 -7.14
C CYS A 5 20.02 -6.46 -6.86
N ASP A 6 19.25 -7.11 -7.73
CA ASP A 6 17.81 -7.31 -7.52
C ASP A 6 17.53 -8.17 -6.28
N ARG A 7 18.34 -9.22 -6.09
CA ARG A 7 18.26 -10.08 -4.89
C ARG A 7 18.59 -9.32 -3.61
N ALA A 8 19.59 -8.44 -3.66
CA ALA A 8 19.94 -7.59 -2.55
C ALA A 8 18.82 -6.62 -2.17
N LYS A 9 18.23 -5.95 -3.17
CA LYS A 9 17.11 -5.03 -2.97
C LYS A 9 15.87 -5.73 -2.43
N ASP A 10 15.51 -6.89 -2.99
CA ASP A 10 14.39 -7.69 -2.51
C ASP A 10 14.58 -8.09 -1.04
N PHE A 11 15.78 -8.57 -0.69
CA PHE A 11 16.10 -8.92 0.70
C PHE A 11 15.97 -7.74 1.66
N LEU A 12 16.55 -6.58 1.33
CA LEU A 12 16.48 -5.39 2.18
C LEU A 12 15.04 -4.88 2.33
N THR A 13 14.26 -4.94 1.25
CA THR A 13 12.84 -4.56 1.25
C THR A 13 12.03 -5.49 2.17
N ARG A 14 12.26 -6.80 2.11
CA ARG A 14 11.59 -7.78 2.99
C ARG A 14 11.91 -7.60 4.47
N GLN A 15 13.09 -7.05 4.79
CA GLN A 15 13.45 -6.69 6.16
C GLN A 15 12.84 -5.34 6.59
N GLY A 16 12.09 -4.64 5.73
CA GLY A 16 11.51 -3.35 6.04
C GLY A 16 12.55 -2.23 6.18
N LEU A 17 13.68 -2.35 5.47
CA LEU A 17 14.75 -1.35 5.50
C LEU A 17 14.67 -0.48 4.25
N SER A 18 14.80 0.84 4.46
CA SER A 18 14.96 1.78 3.34
C SER A 18 16.43 1.83 2.91
N PHE A 19 16.68 1.92 1.61
CA PHE A 19 18.03 1.91 1.04
C PHE A 19 18.14 2.83 -0.18
N LYS A 20 19.37 3.26 -0.49
CA LYS A 20 19.66 4.06 -1.69
C LYS A 20 20.47 3.22 -2.67
N SER A 21 19.93 3.04 -3.88
CA SER A 21 20.64 2.40 -4.99
C SER A 21 21.54 3.42 -5.69
N VAL A 22 22.83 3.14 -5.79
CA VAL A 22 23.80 3.98 -6.52
C VAL A 22 24.49 3.11 -7.58
N ALA A 23 24.73 3.67 -8.76
CA ALA A 23 25.47 2.97 -9.80
C ALA A 23 26.91 2.70 -9.34
N LEU A 24 27.45 1.53 -9.72
CA LEU A 24 28.84 1.20 -9.41
C LEU A 24 29.79 2.20 -10.11
N PRO A 25 30.93 2.52 -9.48
CA PRO A 25 31.96 3.32 -10.12
C PRO A 25 32.38 2.73 -11.47
N THR A 26 32.65 3.60 -12.44
CA THR A 26 33.04 3.20 -13.79
C THR A 26 34.34 2.38 -13.73
N GLY A 27 34.27 1.09 -14.08
CA GLY A 27 35.41 0.16 -14.00
C GLY A 27 35.38 -0.84 -12.84
N ALA A 28 34.32 -0.87 -12.03
CA ALA A 28 34.15 -1.91 -11.01
C ALA A 28 33.96 -3.30 -11.65
N THR A 29 34.73 -4.29 -11.17
CA THR A 29 34.58 -5.72 -11.53
C THR A 29 33.52 -6.44 -10.69
N ASP A 30 33.01 -5.77 -9.66
CA ASP A 30 32.08 -6.33 -8.69
C ASP A 30 30.63 -6.26 -9.22
N ASN A 31 29.83 -7.32 -9.05
CA ASN A 31 28.44 -7.36 -9.54
C ASN A 31 27.46 -6.53 -8.70
N VAL A 32 27.75 -6.37 -7.40
CA VAL A 32 26.96 -5.57 -6.44
C VAL A 32 27.82 -5.30 -5.21
N ASN A 33 27.81 -4.07 -4.70
CA ASN A 33 28.41 -3.72 -3.42
C ASN A 33 27.32 -3.19 -2.48
N ILE A 34 27.25 -3.75 -1.27
CA ILE A 34 26.30 -3.34 -0.24
C ILE A 34 27.09 -2.62 0.86
N ARG A 35 26.78 -1.34 1.07
CA ARG A 35 27.41 -0.54 2.14
C ARG A 35 26.41 -0.33 3.27
N ILE A 36 26.79 -0.75 4.49
CA ILE A 36 26.02 -0.59 5.72
C ILE A 36 26.91 0.21 6.69
N GLY A 37 26.64 1.51 6.83
CA GLY A 37 27.52 2.42 7.57
C GLY A 37 28.91 2.49 6.93
N ASP A 38 29.94 2.10 7.68
CA ASP A 38 31.34 2.07 7.23
C ASP A 38 31.76 0.73 6.62
N THR A 39 30.92 -0.31 6.73
CA THR A 39 31.26 -1.64 6.23
C THR A 39 30.74 -1.83 4.81
N GLU A 40 31.61 -2.26 3.90
CA GLU A 40 31.27 -2.61 2.52
C GLU A 40 31.35 -4.13 2.31
N LEU A 41 30.27 -4.72 1.80
CA LEU A 41 30.20 -6.10 1.38
C LEU A 41 30.24 -6.16 -0.15
N LYS A 42 31.28 -6.79 -0.69
CA LYS A 42 31.41 -7.05 -2.13
C LYS A 42 30.73 -8.36 -2.49
N GLY A 43 29.86 -8.31 -3.50
CA GLY A 43 29.07 -9.45 -3.96
C GLY A 43 27.85 -9.75 -3.10
N TRP A 44 26.90 -10.51 -3.65
CA TRP A 44 25.66 -10.87 -2.96
C TRP A 44 25.85 -12.08 -2.04
N ASN A 45 25.58 -11.90 -0.75
CA ASN A 45 25.48 -12.99 0.22
C ASN A 45 24.46 -12.66 1.31
N GLU A 46 23.34 -13.38 1.31
CA GLU A 46 22.22 -13.14 2.22
C GLU A 46 22.61 -13.26 3.70
N LYS A 47 23.31 -14.34 4.07
CA LYS A 47 23.71 -14.59 5.48
C LYS A 47 24.65 -13.52 6.00
N LYS A 48 25.66 -13.15 5.20
CA LYS A 48 26.62 -12.09 5.59
C LYS A 48 25.93 -10.73 5.68
N THR A 49 25.01 -10.43 4.76
CA THR A 49 24.23 -9.19 4.80
C THR A 49 23.37 -9.11 6.06
N ALA A 50 22.68 -10.20 6.42
CA ALA A 50 21.89 -10.28 7.65
C ALA A 50 22.75 -10.09 8.92
N GLU A 51 23.94 -10.70 8.96
CA GLU A 51 24.88 -10.56 10.06
C GLU A 51 25.40 -9.13 10.21
N LEU A 52 25.74 -8.47 9.10
CA LEU A 52 26.17 -7.07 9.07
C LEU A 52 25.07 -6.11 9.50
N LEU A 53 23.82 -6.34 9.06
CA LEU A 53 22.67 -5.56 9.51
C LEU A 53 22.46 -5.70 11.02
N ARG A 54 22.56 -6.93 11.54
CA ARG A 54 22.47 -7.20 12.98
C ARG A 54 23.60 -6.51 13.76
N ALA A 55 24.83 -6.59 13.26
CA ALA A 55 25.98 -5.92 13.87
C ALA A 55 25.85 -4.39 13.84
N GLY A 56 25.24 -3.85 12.79
CA GLY A 56 24.91 -2.43 12.64
C GLY A 56 23.72 -1.95 13.47
N GLY A 57 23.09 -2.83 14.27
CA GLY A 57 21.96 -2.46 15.13
C GLY A 57 20.63 -2.28 14.38
N TYR A 58 20.54 -2.71 13.13
CA TYR A 58 19.27 -2.69 12.39
C TYR A 58 18.34 -3.77 12.95
N PRO A 59 17.05 -3.47 13.16
CA PRO A 59 16.09 -4.46 13.64
C PRO A 59 16.02 -5.62 12.65
N GLN A 60 16.10 -6.85 13.17
CA GLN A 60 15.95 -8.09 12.41
C GLN A 60 14.84 -8.89 13.07
N GLY A 61 13.73 -9.12 12.37
CA GLY A 61 12.60 -9.91 12.89
C GLY A 61 11.45 -9.07 13.48
N PRO A 62 10.56 -9.71 14.27
CA PRO A 62 9.32 -9.08 14.75
C PRO A 62 9.61 -7.84 15.59
N ALA A 63 8.74 -6.84 15.49
CA ALA A 63 8.86 -5.61 16.26
C ALA A 63 8.91 -5.89 17.78
N ASP A 64 9.89 -5.30 18.46
CA ASP A 64 10.04 -5.41 19.90
C ASP A 64 8.84 -4.77 20.61
N SER A 65 8.01 -5.62 21.23
CA SER A 65 6.77 -5.21 21.90
C SER A 65 6.99 -4.28 23.10
N SER A 66 8.22 -4.22 23.64
CA SER A 66 8.57 -3.30 24.74
C SER A 66 8.80 -1.87 24.26
N ARG A 67 9.14 -1.68 22.98
CA ARG A 67 9.36 -0.36 22.35
C ARG A 67 8.10 0.23 21.74
N ILE A 68 7.03 -0.56 21.63
CA ILE A 68 5.75 -0.13 21.07
C ILE A 68 4.94 0.60 22.15
N ASN A 69 4.61 1.87 21.89
CA ASN A 69 3.64 2.61 22.69
C ASN A 69 2.22 2.11 22.38
N LYS A 70 1.84 1.01 23.04
CA LYS A 70 0.54 0.33 22.87
C LYS A 70 -0.66 1.29 22.96
N PRO A 71 -0.81 2.17 23.97
CA PRO A 71 -1.97 3.04 24.03
C PRO A 71 -2.03 4.02 22.86
N MET A 72 -0.89 4.56 22.42
CA MET A 72 -0.84 5.43 21.24
C MET A 72 -1.19 4.66 19.95
N THR A 73 -0.70 3.43 19.79
CA THR A 73 -1.04 2.57 18.65
C THR A 73 -2.54 2.29 18.60
N VAL A 74 -3.16 1.93 19.73
CA VAL A 74 -4.60 1.70 19.80
C VAL A 74 -5.37 2.98 19.47
N LEU A 75 -4.94 4.14 19.98
CA LEU A 75 -5.57 5.42 19.68
C LEU A 75 -5.57 5.72 18.17
N ILE A 76 -4.43 5.52 17.49
CA ILE A 76 -4.33 5.71 16.04
C ILE A 76 -5.27 4.76 15.30
N LEU A 77 -5.32 3.48 15.70
CA LEU A 77 -6.24 2.50 15.09
C LEU A 77 -7.71 2.86 15.30
N VAL A 78 -8.08 3.39 16.46
CA VAL A 78 -9.44 3.88 16.75
C VAL A 78 -9.78 5.06 15.85
N ILE A 79 -8.88 6.03 15.70
CA ILE A 79 -9.08 7.18 14.80
C ILE A 79 -9.26 6.70 13.35
N MET A 80 -8.44 5.76 12.89
CA MET A 80 -8.61 5.18 11.55
C MET A 80 -9.95 4.46 11.38
N MET A 81 -10.41 3.73 12.41
CA MET A 81 -11.71 3.06 12.38
C MET A 81 -12.86 4.08 12.29
N ILE A 82 -12.76 5.21 12.99
CA ILE A 82 -13.75 6.30 12.89
C ILE A 82 -13.80 6.85 11.46
N TYR A 83 -12.66 7.05 10.80
CA TYR A 83 -12.66 7.50 9.40
C TYR A 83 -13.31 6.49 8.45
N VAL A 84 -13.07 5.19 8.67
CA VAL A 84 -13.73 4.14 7.88
C VAL A 84 -15.24 4.17 8.10
N THR A 85 -15.72 4.24 9.34
CA THR A 85 -17.15 4.20 9.63
C THR A 85 -17.91 5.43 9.15
N LEU A 86 -17.30 6.62 9.23
CA LEU A 86 -17.85 7.87 8.70
C LEU A 86 -18.14 7.80 7.20
N VAL A 87 -17.34 7.05 6.46
CA VAL A 87 -17.49 6.88 5.00
C VAL A 87 -18.46 5.74 4.69
N TYR A 88 -18.39 4.62 5.42
CA TYR A 88 -19.25 3.45 5.17
C TYR A 88 -20.74 3.71 5.43
N GLY A 89 -21.09 4.53 6.43
CA GLY A 89 -22.47 4.86 6.76
C GLY A 89 -23.22 5.53 5.59
N PRO A 90 -22.76 6.69 5.10
CA PRO A 90 -23.38 7.39 3.98
C PRO A 90 -23.36 6.61 2.66
N ILE A 91 -22.31 5.84 2.38
CA ILE A 91 -22.20 5.05 1.14
C ILE A 91 -23.38 4.07 0.99
N ALA A 92 -23.79 3.42 2.08
CA ALA A 92 -24.89 2.47 2.04
C ALA A 92 -26.22 3.13 1.63
N ALA A 93 -26.52 4.30 2.18
CA ALA A 93 -27.72 5.06 1.82
C ALA A 93 -27.62 5.59 0.38
N PHE A 94 -26.47 6.13 0.00
CA PHE A 94 -26.24 6.71 -1.33
C PHE A 94 -26.39 5.68 -2.45
N LEU A 95 -25.84 4.47 -2.29
CA LEU A 95 -25.98 3.40 -3.30
C LEU A 95 -27.42 2.93 -3.48
N VAL A 96 -28.23 2.95 -2.42
CA VAL A 96 -29.65 2.57 -2.49
C VAL A 96 -30.43 3.62 -3.30
N GLU A 97 -30.10 4.89 -3.16
CA GLU A 97 -30.74 6.01 -3.86
C GLU A 97 -30.32 6.11 -5.34
N LEU A 98 -29.05 5.78 -5.65
CA LEU A 98 -28.51 5.89 -7.00
C LEU A 98 -29.15 4.90 -8.01
N PHE A 99 -29.51 3.70 -7.55
CA PHE A 99 -29.96 2.60 -8.41
C PHE A 99 -31.46 2.31 -8.32
N PRO A 100 -32.14 2.09 -9.46
CA PRO A 100 -33.55 1.65 -9.50
C PRO A 100 -33.75 0.36 -8.68
N THR A 101 -34.87 0.27 -7.96
CA THR A 101 -35.22 -0.87 -7.08
C THR A 101 -35.10 -2.22 -7.76
N ARG A 102 -35.54 -2.34 -9.02
CA ARG A 102 -35.54 -3.59 -9.82
C ARG A 102 -34.16 -4.21 -10.08
N ILE A 103 -33.11 -3.39 -10.16
CA ILE A 103 -31.72 -3.84 -10.46
C ILE A 103 -30.75 -3.53 -9.33
N ARG A 104 -31.26 -3.03 -8.20
CA ARG A 104 -30.46 -2.48 -7.11
C ARG A 104 -29.43 -3.48 -6.58
N TYR A 105 -29.83 -4.73 -6.36
CA TYR A 105 -28.92 -5.76 -5.81
C TYR A 105 -27.78 -6.11 -6.78
N THR A 106 -28.10 -6.28 -8.06
CA THR A 106 -27.12 -6.55 -9.13
C THR A 106 -26.21 -5.35 -9.41
N SER A 107 -26.76 -4.14 -9.33
CA SER A 107 -26.01 -2.90 -9.61
C SER A 107 -25.11 -2.51 -8.44
N MET A 108 -25.51 -2.79 -7.19
CA MET A 108 -24.67 -2.56 -6.01
C MET A 108 -23.44 -3.47 -5.97
N SER A 109 -23.55 -4.73 -6.42
CA SER A 109 -22.43 -5.68 -6.35
C SER A 109 -21.26 -5.27 -7.24
N LEU A 110 -21.52 -4.59 -8.36
CA LEU A 110 -20.50 -4.18 -9.32
C LEU A 110 -19.47 -3.20 -8.72
N PRO A 111 -19.87 -2.05 -8.12
CA PRO A 111 -18.95 -1.20 -7.35
C PRO A 111 -18.21 -1.95 -6.24
N TYR A 112 -18.89 -2.82 -5.50
CA TYR A 112 -18.26 -3.58 -4.41
C TYR A 112 -17.17 -4.52 -4.92
N HIS A 113 -17.40 -5.26 -6.01
CA HIS A 113 -16.44 -6.20 -6.56
C HIS A 113 -15.29 -5.50 -7.30
N ILE A 114 -15.56 -4.45 -8.06
CA ILE A 114 -14.50 -3.69 -8.75
C ILE A 114 -13.66 -2.92 -7.72
N GLY A 115 -14.31 -2.21 -6.80
CA GLY A 115 -13.67 -1.43 -5.75
C GLY A 115 -12.79 -2.30 -4.86
N ASN A 116 -13.39 -3.27 -4.16
CA ASN A 116 -12.65 -4.11 -3.22
C ASN A 116 -11.75 -5.13 -3.93
N GLY A 117 -12.22 -5.72 -5.02
CA GLY A 117 -11.49 -6.77 -5.72
C GLY A 117 -10.29 -6.24 -6.48
N TRP A 118 -10.50 -5.24 -7.36
CA TRP A 118 -9.42 -4.71 -8.19
C TRP A 118 -8.56 -3.74 -7.41
N PHE A 119 -9.12 -2.62 -6.96
CA PHE A 119 -8.32 -1.58 -6.30
C PHE A 119 -7.82 -2.00 -4.92
N GLY A 120 -8.69 -2.62 -4.11
CA GLY A 120 -8.33 -3.14 -2.79
C GLY A 120 -7.40 -4.36 -2.87
N GLY A 121 -7.73 -5.35 -3.69
CA GLY A 121 -6.96 -6.59 -3.81
C GLY A 121 -5.56 -6.39 -4.41
N MET A 122 -5.38 -5.43 -5.32
CA MET A 122 -4.06 -5.11 -5.87
C MET A 122 -3.17 -4.28 -4.93
N LEU A 123 -3.72 -3.70 -3.85
CA LEU A 123 -2.98 -2.82 -2.94
C LEU A 123 -1.73 -3.49 -2.36
N PRO A 124 -1.77 -4.70 -1.77
CA PRO A 124 -0.57 -5.29 -1.17
C PRO A 124 0.51 -5.60 -2.21
N LEU A 125 0.10 -6.04 -3.41
CA LEU A 125 1.00 -6.36 -4.50
C LEU A 125 1.70 -5.11 -5.02
N LEU A 126 0.93 -4.07 -5.36
CA LEU A 126 1.46 -2.83 -5.92
C LEU A 126 2.24 -2.03 -4.87
N ALA A 127 1.75 -1.92 -3.63
CA ALA A 127 2.47 -1.22 -2.57
C ALA A 127 3.84 -1.86 -2.29
N THR A 128 3.91 -3.19 -2.24
CA THR A 128 5.18 -3.89 -2.03
C THR A 128 6.12 -3.72 -3.23
N ALA A 129 5.60 -3.82 -4.45
CA ALA A 129 6.39 -3.61 -5.65
C ALA A 129 6.94 -2.17 -5.75
N MET A 130 6.12 -1.17 -5.40
CA MET A 130 6.49 0.23 -5.33
C MET A 130 7.58 0.49 -4.28
N ALA A 131 7.47 -0.11 -3.10
CA ALA A 131 8.50 -0.02 -2.07
C ALA A 131 9.82 -0.66 -2.53
N ALA A 132 9.77 -1.85 -3.14
CA ALA A 132 10.95 -2.54 -3.66
C ALA A 132 11.65 -1.75 -4.80
N ALA A 133 10.86 -1.12 -5.67
CA ALA A 133 11.38 -0.33 -6.79
C ALA A 133 12.01 1.00 -6.35
N SER A 134 11.39 1.69 -5.40
CA SER A 134 11.88 2.98 -4.88
C SER A 134 13.02 2.85 -3.88
N GLY A 135 13.09 1.73 -3.14
CA GLY A 135 13.97 1.57 -2.00
C GLY A 135 13.48 2.27 -0.73
N ASP A 136 12.24 2.76 -0.72
CA ASP A 136 11.59 3.39 0.43
C ASP A 136 10.33 2.59 0.82
N ILE A 137 10.30 2.12 2.06
CA ILE A 137 9.19 1.32 2.61
C ILE A 137 7.87 2.10 2.66
N TYR A 138 7.93 3.43 2.69
CA TYR A 138 6.77 4.29 2.75
C TYR A 138 6.21 4.62 1.36
N TYR A 139 6.96 4.36 0.29
CA TYR A 139 6.54 4.73 -1.06
C TYR A 139 5.26 4.02 -1.51
N GLY A 140 5.02 2.80 -0.98
CA GLY A 140 3.77 2.07 -1.22
C GLY A 140 2.51 2.80 -0.72
N LEU A 141 2.63 3.75 0.22
CA LEU A 141 1.52 4.57 0.72
C LEU A 141 0.93 5.50 -0.36
N TRP A 142 1.67 5.77 -1.44
CA TRP A 142 1.14 6.57 -2.55
C TRP A 142 0.02 5.87 -3.31
N TYR A 143 -0.01 4.53 -3.35
CA TYR A 143 -1.06 3.80 -4.05
C TYR A 143 -2.47 4.15 -3.56
N PRO A 144 -2.83 4.00 -2.26
CA PRO A 144 -4.16 4.36 -1.78
C PRO A 144 -4.45 5.86 -1.91
N ILE A 145 -3.44 6.74 -1.80
CA ILE A 145 -3.62 8.19 -1.96
C ILE A 145 -4.04 8.51 -3.40
N VAL A 146 -3.32 7.99 -4.39
CA VAL A 146 -3.63 8.22 -5.81
C VAL A 146 -5.00 7.67 -6.17
N VAL A 147 -5.34 6.47 -5.69
CA VAL A 147 -6.67 5.87 -5.91
C VAL A 147 -7.76 6.74 -5.27
N ALA A 148 -7.57 7.21 -4.03
CA ALA A 148 -8.55 8.06 -3.36
C ALA A 148 -8.75 9.41 -4.09
N VAL A 149 -7.68 10.05 -4.55
CA VAL A 149 -7.76 11.30 -5.33
C VAL A 149 -8.46 11.06 -6.67
N MET A 150 -8.13 9.98 -7.37
CA MET A 150 -8.82 9.57 -8.60
C MET A 150 -10.33 9.37 -8.35
N THR A 151 -10.71 8.63 -7.31
CA THR A 151 -12.11 8.42 -6.95
C THR A 151 -12.81 9.72 -6.60
N CYS A 152 -12.13 10.65 -5.90
CA CYS A 152 -12.67 11.97 -5.58
C CYS A 152 -12.94 12.78 -6.86
N ILE A 153 -11.97 12.85 -7.78
CA ILE A 153 -12.13 13.57 -9.06
C ILE A 153 -13.27 12.97 -9.88
N VAL A 154 -13.31 11.64 -10.02
CA VAL A 154 -14.40 10.96 -10.75
C VAL A 154 -15.75 11.21 -10.07
N GLY A 155 -15.80 11.13 -8.74
CA GLY A 155 -17.01 11.42 -7.98
C GLY A 155 -17.52 12.84 -8.21
N LEU A 156 -16.65 13.84 -8.15
CA LEU A 156 -17.00 15.25 -8.39
C LEU A 156 -17.49 15.53 -9.81
N LEU A 157 -17.01 14.78 -10.82
CA LEU A 157 -17.36 15.01 -12.22
C LEU A 157 -18.61 14.23 -12.66
N PHE A 158 -18.85 13.04 -12.11
CA PHE A 158 -19.86 12.12 -12.63
C PHE A 158 -21.03 11.83 -11.68
N LEU A 159 -20.89 12.07 -10.37
CA LEU A 159 -22.00 11.91 -9.44
C LEU A 159 -22.90 13.15 -9.52
N HIS A 160 -24.09 12.94 -10.08
CA HIS A 160 -25.16 13.93 -10.10
C HIS A 160 -26.11 13.72 -8.93
N ASP A 161 -26.71 14.80 -8.44
CA ASP A 161 -27.73 14.74 -7.40
C ASP A 161 -29.02 14.12 -7.98
N ASN A 162 -29.43 12.98 -7.43
CA ASN A 162 -30.61 12.23 -7.89
C ASN A 162 -31.83 12.43 -6.99
N LYS A 163 -31.82 13.45 -6.10
CA LYS A 163 -32.87 13.70 -5.11
C LYS A 163 -34.29 13.83 -5.67
N GLU A 164 -34.42 14.18 -6.95
CA GLU A 164 -35.71 14.40 -7.63
C GLU A 164 -36.20 13.19 -8.43
N ARG A 165 -35.49 12.04 -8.40
CA ARG A 165 -35.91 10.86 -9.17
C ARG A 165 -36.98 10.08 -8.42
N ASP A 166 -38.20 10.11 -8.95
CA ASP A 166 -39.35 9.42 -8.36
C ASP A 166 -39.22 7.89 -8.43
N ILE A 167 -38.96 7.27 -7.28
CA ILE A 167 -38.76 5.82 -7.11
C ILE A 167 -40.05 5.01 -7.27
N GLU A 168 -41.23 5.65 -7.23
CA GLU A 168 -42.51 4.97 -7.46
C GLU A 168 -42.81 4.78 -8.96
N SER A 169 -42.33 5.69 -9.81
CA SER A 169 -42.51 5.61 -11.27
C SER A 169 -41.76 4.45 -11.94
N ASP A 170 -40.72 3.89 -11.30
CA ASP A 170 -39.92 2.77 -11.80
C ASP A 170 -40.64 1.40 -11.69
N TRP A 171 -41.87 1.36 -11.15
CA TRP A 171 -42.71 0.16 -10.95
C TRP A 171 -43.87 0.00 -11.97
N GLN A 172 -44.09 0.98 -12.86
CA GLN A 172 -45.03 0.86 -13.99
C GLN A 172 -44.31 0.41 -15.27
#